data_AF-J3KJX9-F1
#
_entry.id   AF-J3KJX9-F1
#
_cell.length_a   1.000
_cell.length_b   1.000
_cell.length_c   1.000
_cell.angle_alpha   90.00
_cell.angle_beta   90.00
_cell.angle_gamma   90.00
#
_symmetry.space_group_name_H-M   'P 1'
#
loop_
_entity.id
_entity.type
_entity.pdbx_description
1 polymer ?
#
loop_
_entity_poly.entity_id
_entity_poly.type
_entity_poly.pdbx_seq_one_letter_code
_entity_poly.pdbx_strand_id
1 'polypeptide(L)'
;MELNNIKPCEIVFKAKLFAFDYSVIFLVMVHGQICVMKVHHGRGPRRYYEPKDRELDIHVLESAAYRRLRDRGLCGCGIIPRLLGTMEKFDPKPCQPYLKMFLHDKYLPSAIFLEYIPNLEMIHLHNYTQKRMDNFLKGMQEIHGAGVRHRDPKPRNMMIVKDDSERVVWIDFDRAETYNLPVTDEQKRLLDEEEEIVLGFGDCLCLFLYLATRNATNTAYEASDIHNIGVWHGFNLNALLQSYQNLLVQARLPPDPMPTSPPRAITAENALRSKISEYVFPRVRRALRAGFDRLMAINQMNGLTPVSFDVGECAEVIDAFKPDTAYFAVALPVGTGPNRAPGDVKPSWKWSTAHANHRLLGIRNEYRQALSQVNWYMRQHNSRHGFLLTNRELVVFRRVDDGGNLELVPPIPFTFGGTAEQPQMTVLLALWYLGMLAAQDGHGGWHM
;
A
#
# COMPACT_ATOMS: atom_id res chain seq x y z
N MET A 1 31.45 23.80 4.66
CA MET A 1 31.77 25.20 4.99
C MET A 1 31.06 25.52 6.28
N GLU A 2 31.79 25.94 7.32
CA GLU A 2 31.20 26.39 8.59
C GLU A 2 30.96 27.91 8.51
N LEU A 3 29.77 28.34 8.89
CA LEU A 3 29.36 29.73 9.01
C LEU A 3 29.63 30.20 10.45
N ASN A 4 30.77 30.87 10.63
CA ASN A 4 31.19 31.39 11.94
C ASN A 4 30.99 32.90 12.02
N ASN A 5 30.65 33.41 13.21
CA ASN A 5 30.51 34.84 13.51
C ASN A 5 29.54 35.62 12.61
N ILE A 6 28.44 34.98 12.22
CA ILE A 6 27.41 35.57 11.36
C ILE A 6 26.81 36.80 12.04
N LYS A 7 26.75 37.93 11.33
CA LYS A 7 26.05 39.13 11.80
C LYS A 7 24.61 39.16 11.26
N PRO A 8 23.64 39.68 12.02
CA PRO A 8 22.26 39.83 11.56
C PRO A 8 22.11 40.52 10.18
N CYS A 9 22.94 41.51 9.88
CA CYS A 9 22.93 42.25 8.61
C CYS A 9 23.45 41.44 7.41
N GLU A 10 24.12 40.31 7.62
CA GLU A 10 24.65 39.45 6.56
C GLU A 10 23.63 38.42 6.08
N ILE A 11 22.46 38.35 6.74
CA ILE A 11 21.42 37.36 6.47
C ILE A 11 20.45 37.91 5.43
N VAL A 12 20.40 37.26 4.27
CA VAL A 12 19.43 37.57 3.22
C VAL A 12 18.27 36.57 3.30
N PHE A 13 17.13 37.01 3.80
CA PHE A 13 15.91 36.19 3.88
C PHE A 13 15.34 35.94 2.49
N LYS A 14 15.07 34.68 2.15
CA LYS A 14 14.49 34.27 0.86
C LYS A 14 13.03 33.87 0.99
N ALA A 15 12.72 33.01 1.96
CA ALA A 15 11.36 32.54 2.21
C ALA A 15 11.17 32.18 3.68
N LYS A 16 9.95 32.38 4.19
CA LYS A 16 9.53 31.82 5.48
C LYS A 16 9.00 30.41 5.22
N LEU A 17 9.61 29.40 5.83
CA LEU A 17 9.22 28.00 5.65
C LEU A 17 8.11 27.64 6.64
N PHE A 18 8.34 27.88 7.93
CA PHE A 18 7.38 27.59 9.00
C PHE A 18 7.47 28.61 10.13
N ALA A 19 6.39 28.78 10.88
CA ALA A 19 6.40 29.45 12.17
C ALA A 19 5.56 28.67 13.17
N PHE A 20 6.10 28.59 14.38
CA PHE A 20 5.47 28.03 15.56
C PHE A 20 5.50 29.09 16.67
N ASP A 21 4.77 28.84 17.74
CA ASP A 21 4.72 29.78 18.89
C ASP A 21 6.08 29.96 19.56
N TYR A 22 7.02 29.02 19.36
CA TYR A 22 8.32 28.97 20.02
C TYR A 22 9.52 29.04 19.05
N SER A 23 9.29 29.06 17.73
CA SER A 23 10.36 29.16 16.74
C SER A 23 9.88 29.59 15.36
N VAL A 24 10.80 30.10 14.54
CA VAL A 24 10.54 30.38 13.11
C VAL A 24 11.65 29.82 12.26
N ILE A 25 11.27 29.23 11.13
CA ILE A 25 12.17 28.61 10.16
C ILE A 25 12.13 29.39 8.86
N PHE A 26 13.30 29.78 8.37
CA PHE A 26 13.48 30.52 7.12
C PHE A 26 14.44 29.80 6.20
N LEU A 27 14.21 29.95 4.90
CA LEU A 27 15.24 29.78 3.89
C LEU A 27 15.98 31.11 3.77
N VAL A 28 17.30 31.09 3.96
CA VAL A 28 18.15 32.28 3.92
C VAL A 28 19.37 32.04 3.04
N MET A 29 20.04 33.13 2.69
CA MET A 29 21.35 33.12 2.06
C MET A 29 22.32 33.88 2.96
N VAL A 30 23.41 33.22 3.36
CA VAL A 30 24.47 33.77 4.22
C VAL A 30 25.81 33.45 3.56
N HIS A 31 26.65 34.47 3.37
CA HIS A 31 27.97 34.35 2.72
C HIS A 31 27.94 33.58 1.38
N GLY A 32 26.88 33.76 0.58
CA GLY A 32 26.69 33.08 -0.71
C GLY A 32 26.14 31.65 -0.63
N GLN A 33 25.95 31.09 0.57
CA GLN A 33 25.39 29.76 0.80
C GLN A 33 23.89 29.84 1.12
N ILE A 34 23.07 29.07 0.41
CA ILE A 34 21.66 28.86 0.78
C ILE A 34 21.59 27.85 1.94
N CYS A 35 20.86 28.20 2.99
CA CYS A 35 20.69 27.35 4.16
C CYS A 35 19.34 27.60 4.86
N VAL A 36 18.98 26.69 5.76
CA VAL A 36 17.83 26.82 6.64
C VAL A 36 18.27 27.52 7.93
N MET A 37 17.65 28.64 8.26
CA MET A 37 17.82 29.33 9.54
C MET A 37 16.62 29.02 10.43
N LYS A 38 16.86 28.39 11.57
CA LYS A 38 15.84 28.16 12.60
C LYS A 38 16.14 29.03 13.81
N VAL A 39 15.19 29.87 14.19
CA VAL A 39 15.31 30.88 15.26
C VAL A 39 14.41 30.50 16.42
N HIS A 40 14.96 30.47 17.62
CA HIS A 40 14.29 30.13 18.87
C HIS A 40 14.21 31.36 19.78
N HIS A 41 13.14 31.46 20.58
CA HIS A 41 13.07 32.44 21.65
C HIS A 41 14.21 32.23 22.65
N GLY A 42 14.73 33.32 23.20
CA GLY A 42 15.75 33.26 24.23
C GLY A 42 15.21 32.65 25.51
N ARG A 43 15.99 31.76 26.12
CA ARG A 43 15.65 31.23 27.44
C ARG A 43 16.25 32.09 28.56
N GLY A 44 15.44 32.30 29.59
CA GLY A 44 15.88 32.92 30.83
C GLY A 44 16.67 31.99 31.76
N PRO A 45 17.11 32.49 32.92
CA PRO A 45 17.73 31.68 33.95
C PRO A 45 16.76 30.59 34.45
N ARG A 46 17.34 29.47 34.91
CA ARG A 46 16.59 28.34 35.47
C ARG A 46 15.75 28.78 36.67
N ARG A 47 14.49 28.36 36.70
CA ARG A 47 13.55 28.61 37.80
C ARG A 47 13.69 27.53 38.87
N TYR A 48 13.33 27.84 40.11
CA TYR A 48 13.60 26.98 41.27
C TYR A 48 12.90 25.61 41.22
N TYR A 49 11.76 25.51 40.54
CA TYR A 49 10.98 24.28 40.39
C TYR A 49 11.38 23.45 39.17
N GLU A 50 12.29 23.95 38.33
CA GLU A 50 12.74 23.20 37.16
C GLU A 50 13.76 22.14 37.58
N PRO A 51 13.77 20.97 36.93
CA PRO A 51 14.76 19.93 37.17
C PRO A 51 16.16 20.52 37.03
N LYS A 52 17.16 20.10 37.81
CA LYS A 52 18.55 20.62 37.77
C LYS A 52 19.46 19.85 36.82
N ASP A 53 19.07 18.64 36.49
CA ASP A 53 19.79 17.62 35.72
C ASP A 53 19.51 17.67 34.22
N ARG A 54 18.57 18.52 33.79
CA ARG A 54 18.13 18.62 32.39
C ARG A 54 18.41 19.98 31.78
N GLU A 55 18.93 20.03 30.55
CA GLU A 55 18.98 21.27 29.77
C GLU A 55 17.60 21.57 29.17
N LEU A 56 17.21 22.84 29.17
CA LEU A 56 15.87 23.31 28.79
C LEU A 56 15.93 24.43 27.73
N ASP A 57 17.12 24.97 27.45
CA ASP A 57 17.32 25.90 26.34
C ASP A 57 17.35 25.13 25.01
N ILE A 58 16.31 25.34 24.20
CA ILE A 58 16.11 24.67 22.92
C ILE A 58 17.32 24.84 21.99
N HIS A 59 17.92 26.03 21.95
CA HIS A 59 19.09 26.28 21.12
C HIS A 59 20.29 25.44 21.59
N VAL A 60 20.48 25.34 22.91
CA VAL A 60 21.55 24.54 23.49
C VAL A 60 21.33 23.06 23.20
N LEU A 61 20.11 22.55 23.42
CA LEU A 61 19.74 21.16 23.13
C LEU A 61 20.01 20.80 21.67
N GLU A 62 19.41 21.54 20.74
CA GLU A 62 19.46 21.23 19.31
C GLU A 62 20.88 21.38 18.77
N SER A 63 21.59 22.46 19.12
CA SER A 63 22.97 22.66 18.67
C SER A 63 23.94 21.63 19.25
N ALA A 64 23.76 21.19 20.50
CA ALA A 64 24.58 20.13 21.09
C ALA A 64 24.34 18.77 20.41
N ALA A 65 23.09 18.44 20.11
CA ALA A 65 22.73 17.23 19.38
C ALA A 65 23.38 17.21 17.99
N TYR A 66 23.18 18.25 17.19
CA TYR A 66 23.77 18.33 15.85
C TYR A 66 25.30 18.29 15.85
N ARG A 67 25.96 18.96 16.82
CA ARG A 67 27.44 18.88 16.95
C ARG A 67 27.87 17.43 17.23
N ARG A 68 27.23 16.74 18.16
CA ARG A 68 27.54 15.35 18.51
C ARG A 68 27.32 14.40 17.32
N LEU A 69 26.21 14.54 16.60
CA LEU A 69 25.90 13.71 15.43
C LEU A 69 26.90 13.95 14.29
N ARG A 70 27.30 15.21 14.08
CA ARG A 70 28.34 15.57 13.10
C ARG A 70 29.69 14.95 13.47
N ASP A 71 30.11 15.06 14.72
CA ASP A 71 31.40 14.52 15.18
C ASP A 71 31.45 12.98 15.08
N ARG A 72 30.28 12.33 15.02
CA ARG A 72 30.11 10.88 14.76
C ARG A 72 29.89 10.52 13.29
N GLY A 73 29.89 11.50 12.38
CA GLY A 73 29.85 11.27 10.93
C GLY A 73 28.45 11.12 10.32
N LEU A 74 27.37 11.24 11.09
CA LEU A 74 26.00 10.97 10.60
C LEU A 74 25.53 11.95 9.53
N CYS A 75 26.09 13.16 9.52
CA CYS A 75 25.87 14.13 8.45
C CYS A 75 26.34 13.61 7.08
N GLY A 76 27.46 12.87 7.05
CA GLY A 76 28.02 12.30 5.82
C GLY A 76 27.21 11.12 5.29
N CYS A 77 26.56 10.38 6.19
CA CYS A 77 25.63 9.30 5.85
C CYS A 77 24.29 9.81 5.28
N GLY A 78 24.03 11.12 5.35
CA GLY A 78 22.80 11.73 4.84
C GLY A 78 21.57 11.52 5.72
N ILE A 79 21.75 10.99 6.95
CA ILE A 79 20.67 10.69 7.92
C ILE A 79 20.12 11.96 8.58
N ILE A 80 20.96 12.98 8.73
CA ILE A 80 20.58 14.28 9.29
C ILE A 80 21.15 15.42 8.42
N PRO A 81 20.55 16.63 8.46
CA PRO A 81 21.14 17.81 7.82
C PRO A 81 22.47 18.20 8.46
N ARG A 82 23.41 18.74 7.67
CA ARG A 82 24.63 19.34 8.23
C ARG A 82 24.32 20.59 9.03
N LEU A 83 24.90 20.69 10.23
CA LEU A 83 25.01 21.95 10.97
C LEU A 83 26.08 22.82 10.32
N LEU A 84 25.65 23.97 9.82
CA LEU A 84 26.51 24.95 9.17
C LEU A 84 27.02 26.00 10.16
N GLY A 85 26.23 26.39 11.15
CA GLY A 85 26.64 27.41 12.13
C GLY A 85 25.57 27.72 13.18
N THR A 86 25.92 28.58 14.13
CA THR A 86 25.03 29.03 15.21
C THR A 86 25.18 30.52 15.48
N MET A 87 24.11 31.18 15.94
CA MET A 87 24.11 32.54 16.46
C MET A 87 23.41 32.55 17.82
N GLU A 88 24.06 33.09 18.84
CA GLU A 88 23.52 33.11 20.19
C GLU A 88 23.10 34.52 20.59
N LYS A 89 21.90 34.65 21.18
CA LYS A 89 21.42 35.86 21.87
C LYS A 89 21.64 37.15 21.06
N PHE A 90 21.24 37.14 19.79
CA PHE A 90 21.46 38.26 18.88
C PHE A 90 20.30 39.26 18.88
N ASP A 91 20.57 40.53 18.53
CA ASP A 91 19.52 41.54 18.37
C ASP A 91 18.68 41.26 17.11
N PRO A 92 17.36 41.02 17.22
CA PRO A 92 16.50 40.76 16.06
C PRO A 92 16.09 42.03 15.29
N LYS A 93 16.40 43.24 15.76
CA LYS A 93 16.02 44.50 15.10
C LYS A 93 16.59 44.69 13.69
N PRO A 94 17.84 44.30 13.38
CA PRO A 94 18.37 44.42 12.02
C PRO A 94 17.68 43.48 11.01
N CYS A 95 17.03 42.42 11.49
CA CYS A 95 16.36 41.41 10.66
C CYS A 95 14.87 41.69 10.43
N GLN A 96 14.41 42.93 10.63
CA GLN A 96 13.01 43.29 10.40
C GLN A 96 12.70 43.39 8.90
N PRO A 97 11.48 43.00 8.47
CA PRO A 97 10.32 42.62 9.29
C PRO A 97 10.27 41.13 9.69
N TYR A 98 11.25 40.31 9.28
CA TYR A 98 11.18 38.85 9.38
C TYR A 98 11.14 38.34 10.82
N LEU A 99 11.91 38.95 11.73
CA LEU A 99 12.01 38.55 13.13
C LEU A 99 11.13 39.38 14.07
N LYS A 100 10.00 39.92 13.58
CA LYS A 100 9.10 40.77 14.38
C LYS A 100 8.65 40.13 15.70
N MET A 101 8.39 38.82 15.71
CA MET A 101 7.88 38.15 16.90
C MET A 101 8.86 38.05 18.07
N PHE A 102 10.15 38.28 17.83
CA PHE A 102 11.19 38.24 18.87
C PHE A 102 11.52 39.63 19.44
N LEU A 103 10.94 40.71 18.89
CA LEU A 103 11.28 42.10 19.26
C LEU A 103 10.98 42.45 20.72
N HIS A 104 9.97 41.79 21.30
CA HIS A 104 9.48 42.05 22.64
C HIS A 104 9.87 40.93 23.62
N ASP A 105 10.71 40.00 23.19
CA ASP A 105 11.20 38.96 24.08
C ASP A 105 12.05 39.57 25.19
N LYS A 106 11.82 39.09 26.42
CA LYS A 106 12.65 39.44 27.57
C LYS A 106 14.10 38.96 27.40
N TYR A 107 14.30 37.87 26.67
CA TYR A 107 15.60 37.23 26.46
C TYR A 107 15.85 37.11 24.95
N LEU A 108 17.04 37.50 24.51
CA LEU A 108 17.36 37.56 23.08
C LEU A 108 17.33 36.18 22.40
N PRO A 109 16.84 36.10 21.15
CA PRO A 109 16.74 34.85 20.41
C PRO A 109 18.10 34.30 20.00
N SER A 110 18.12 33.01 19.70
CA SER A 110 19.28 32.30 19.15
C SER A 110 18.87 31.52 17.89
N ALA A 111 19.80 31.32 16.97
CA ALA A 111 19.55 30.64 15.71
C ALA A 111 20.56 29.54 15.40
N ILE A 112 20.11 28.49 14.72
CA ILE A 112 20.96 27.49 14.09
C ILE A 112 20.81 27.56 12.57
N PHE A 113 21.90 27.27 11.86
CA PHE A 113 21.94 27.22 10.41
C PHE A 113 22.18 25.79 9.97
N LEU A 114 21.24 25.23 9.22
CA LEU A 114 21.26 23.85 8.75
C LEU A 114 21.34 23.82 7.23
N GLU A 115 21.88 22.73 6.69
CA GLU A 115 21.85 22.44 5.27
C GLU A 115 20.41 22.46 4.72
N TYR A 116 20.23 23.14 3.59
CA TYR A 116 19.00 23.06 2.83
C TYR A 116 19.03 21.83 1.93
N ILE A 117 18.08 20.91 2.13
CA ILE A 117 17.91 19.71 1.32
C ILE A 117 16.73 19.95 0.36
N PRO A 118 16.93 19.98 -0.97
CA PRO A 118 15.84 20.16 -1.92
C PRO A 118 14.91 18.93 -1.93
N ASN A 119 13.64 19.16 -2.29
CA ASN A 119 12.61 18.11 -2.46
C ASN A 119 12.40 17.22 -1.21
N LEU A 120 12.57 17.82 -0.04
CA LEU A 120 12.34 17.18 1.25
C LEU A 120 10.83 17.16 1.55
N GLU A 121 10.28 15.97 1.79
CA GLU A 121 8.84 15.76 2.05
C GLU A 121 8.64 14.95 3.33
N MET A 122 7.53 15.19 4.06
CA MET A 122 7.18 14.38 5.22
C MET A 122 6.74 12.96 4.80
N ILE A 123 7.04 11.95 5.61
CA ILE A 123 6.48 10.60 5.42
C ILE A 123 4.95 10.62 5.57
N HIS A 124 4.27 10.01 4.61
CA HIS A 124 2.81 9.93 4.47
C HIS A 124 2.42 8.56 3.87
N LEU A 125 1.13 8.22 3.93
CA LEU A 125 0.62 6.96 3.38
C LEU A 125 0.95 6.75 1.89
N HIS A 126 0.87 7.80 1.07
CA HIS A 126 1.08 7.70 -0.37
C HIS A 126 2.56 7.54 -0.78
N ASN A 127 3.49 7.90 0.11
CA ASN A 127 4.93 7.82 -0.13
C ASN A 127 5.61 6.82 0.83
N TYR A 128 4.83 6.05 1.58
CA TYR A 128 5.33 5.00 2.46
C TYR A 128 5.85 3.81 1.66
N THR A 129 7.00 3.28 2.08
CA THR A 129 7.48 1.95 1.70
C THR A 129 8.10 1.28 2.91
N GLN A 130 8.08 -0.05 2.96
CA GLN A 130 8.75 -0.78 4.05
C GLN A 130 10.23 -0.42 4.13
N LYS A 131 10.89 -0.29 2.97
CA LYS A 131 12.30 0.09 2.87
C LYS A 131 12.60 1.46 3.52
N ARG A 132 11.71 2.44 3.35
CA ARG A 132 11.82 3.75 4.01
C ARG A 132 11.69 3.64 5.52
N MET A 133 10.75 2.83 6.02
CA MET A 133 10.65 2.59 7.47
C MET A 133 11.86 1.87 8.04
N ASP A 134 12.38 0.86 7.35
CA ASP A 134 13.61 0.17 7.76
C ASP A 134 14.79 1.17 7.83
N ASN A 135 14.87 2.09 6.86
CA ASN A 135 15.88 3.14 6.85
C ASN A 135 15.67 4.19 7.97
N PHE A 136 14.42 4.54 8.31
CA PHE A 136 14.14 5.43 9.44
C PHE A 136 14.58 4.81 10.76
N LEU A 137 14.23 3.54 10.99
CA LEU A 137 14.63 2.79 12.18
C LEU A 137 16.15 2.69 12.28
N LYS A 138 16.81 2.32 11.18
CA LYS A 138 18.28 2.30 11.11
C LYS A 138 18.88 3.66 11.41
N GLY A 139 18.32 4.73 10.85
CA GLY A 139 18.75 6.10 11.13
C GLY A 139 18.62 6.47 12.61
N MET A 140 17.53 6.06 13.27
CA MET A 140 17.33 6.26 14.71
C MET A 140 18.36 5.48 15.54
N GLN A 141 18.65 4.23 15.17
CA GLN A 141 19.69 3.41 15.81
C GLN A 141 21.08 4.02 15.68
N GLU A 142 21.41 4.62 14.54
CA GLU A 142 22.67 5.35 14.37
C GLU A 142 22.72 6.62 15.23
N ILE A 143 21.60 7.36 15.35
CA ILE A 143 21.46 8.52 16.25
C ILE A 143 21.67 8.10 17.71
N HIS A 144 21.06 6.99 18.13
CA HIS A 144 21.24 6.40 19.46
C HIS A 144 22.69 5.95 19.70
N GLY A 145 23.33 5.33 18.70
CA GLY A 145 24.74 4.95 18.74
C GLY A 145 25.71 6.13 18.89
N ALA A 146 25.28 7.34 18.50
CA ALA A 146 26.01 8.58 18.74
C ALA A 146 25.79 9.16 20.15
N GLY A 147 24.96 8.52 20.99
CA GLY A 147 24.62 9.01 22.34
C GLY A 147 23.63 10.16 22.31
N VAL A 148 22.71 10.17 21.35
CA VAL A 148 21.65 11.19 21.24
C VAL A 148 20.29 10.49 21.27
N ARG A 149 19.40 10.93 22.15
CA ARG A 149 17.97 10.58 22.14
C ARG A 149 17.21 11.73 21.50
N HIS A 150 16.33 11.48 20.55
CA HIS A 150 15.60 12.51 19.81
C HIS A 150 14.46 13.14 20.63
N ARG A 151 13.74 12.35 21.43
CA ARG A 151 12.57 12.68 22.27
C ARG A 151 11.32 13.18 21.54
N ASP A 152 11.30 13.21 20.22
CA ASP A 152 10.13 13.58 19.42
C ASP A 152 10.13 12.87 18.07
N PRO A 153 10.18 11.52 18.04
CA PRO A 153 10.28 10.72 16.81
C PRO A 153 8.94 10.65 16.06
N LYS A 154 8.27 11.79 15.87
CA LYS A 154 6.96 11.88 15.22
C LYS A 154 7.10 11.99 13.70
N PRO A 155 6.09 11.59 12.91
CA PRO A 155 6.16 11.63 11.45
C PRO A 155 6.58 12.97 10.83
N ARG A 156 6.26 14.11 11.48
CA ARG A 156 6.71 15.46 11.03
C ARG A 156 8.22 15.66 10.99
N ASN A 157 8.96 14.84 11.74
CA ASN A 157 10.41 14.88 11.85
C ASN A 157 11.07 13.77 11.01
N MET A 158 10.25 12.95 10.34
CA MET A 158 10.64 11.85 9.49
C MET A 158 10.48 12.24 8.02
N MET A 159 11.58 12.67 7.41
CA MET A 159 11.56 13.23 6.07
C MET A 159 12.10 12.24 5.03
N ILE A 160 11.58 12.33 3.81
CA ILE A 160 12.05 11.62 2.63
C ILE A 160 12.55 12.63 1.59
N VAL A 161 13.43 12.21 0.70
CA VAL A 161 13.80 13.01 -0.47
C VAL A 161 13.04 12.46 -1.68
N LYS A 162 12.17 13.27 -2.31
CA LYS A 162 11.24 12.81 -3.35
C LYS A 162 11.90 11.99 -4.47
N ASP A 163 13.04 12.48 -4.94
CA ASP A 163 13.75 11.93 -6.10
C ASP A 163 14.73 10.81 -5.72
N ASP A 164 14.80 10.47 -4.43
CA ASP A 164 15.60 9.38 -3.90
C ASP A 164 14.69 8.41 -3.13
N SER A 165 14.42 7.26 -3.74
CA SER A 165 13.47 6.29 -3.18
C SER A 165 13.86 5.77 -1.81
N GLU A 166 15.13 5.87 -1.43
CA GLU A 166 15.66 5.25 -0.20
C GLU A 166 16.15 6.27 0.83
N ARG A 167 16.51 7.49 0.43
CA ARG A 167 17.03 8.49 1.36
C ARG A 167 15.95 9.03 2.29
N VAL A 168 16.19 8.78 3.58
CA VAL A 168 15.42 9.34 4.70
C VAL A 168 16.27 10.30 5.50
N VAL A 169 15.65 11.30 6.13
CA VAL A 169 16.31 12.32 6.92
C VAL A 169 15.53 12.58 8.20
N TRP A 170 16.22 12.54 9.33
CA TRP A 170 15.71 12.96 10.64
C TRP A 170 16.01 14.45 10.87
N ILE A 171 15.01 15.19 11.30
CA ILE A 171 15.11 16.63 11.58
C ILE A 171 14.52 16.98 12.95
N ASP A 172 14.77 18.20 13.42
CA ASP A 172 14.14 18.78 14.62
C ASP A 172 14.58 18.13 15.95
N PHE A 173 15.83 18.40 16.33
CA PHE A 173 16.42 17.92 17.60
C PHE A 173 16.19 18.90 18.76
N ASP A 174 15.08 19.65 18.74
CA ASP A 174 14.76 20.71 19.71
C ASP A 174 14.53 20.19 21.14
N ARG A 175 14.20 18.90 21.27
CA ARG A 175 13.95 18.17 22.52
C ARG A 175 15.02 17.14 22.83
N ALA A 176 16.05 17.04 21.99
CA ALA A 176 17.01 15.97 22.07
C ALA A 176 17.78 15.98 23.40
N GLU A 177 18.15 14.81 23.88
CA GLU A 177 19.06 14.64 25.01
C GLU A 177 20.35 14.01 24.53
N THR A 178 21.46 14.49 25.06
CA THR A 178 22.76 13.92 24.72
C THR A 178 23.36 13.23 25.94
N TYR A 179 23.70 11.96 25.79
CA TYR A 179 24.28 11.12 26.82
C TYR A 179 25.79 10.97 26.63
N ASN A 180 26.49 10.78 27.74
CA ASN A 180 27.88 10.31 27.69
C ASN A 180 27.88 8.83 27.28
N LEU A 181 28.90 8.42 26.54
CA LEU A 181 29.09 7.00 26.20
C LEU A 181 30.15 6.38 27.11
N PRO A 182 29.96 5.12 27.55
CA PRO A 182 28.79 4.28 27.32
C PRO A 182 27.55 4.80 28.08
N VAL A 183 26.36 4.58 27.52
CA VAL A 183 25.09 4.94 28.17
C VAL A 183 24.81 4.01 29.35
N THR A 184 24.04 4.50 30.34
CA THR A 184 23.57 3.67 31.46
C THR A 184 22.44 2.73 31.02
N ASP A 185 22.14 1.70 31.82
CA ASP A 185 21.01 0.79 31.54
C ASP A 185 19.66 1.51 31.49
N GLU A 186 19.50 2.56 32.31
CA GLU A 186 18.30 3.41 32.29
C GLU A 186 18.20 4.19 30.98
N GLN A 187 19.29 4.82 30.56
CA GLN A 187 19.33 5.54 29.28
C GLN A 187 19.11 4.60 28.10
N LYS A 188 19.66 3.38 28.15
CA LYS A 188 19.43 2.36 27.13
C LYS A 188 17.95 2.01 27.00
N ARG A 189 17.24 1.77 28.12
CA ARG A 189 15.78 1.53 28.10
C ARG A 189 15.02 2.68 27.43
N LEU A 190 15.41 3.93 27.72
CA LEU A 190 14.81 5.11 27.12
C LEU A 190 15.05 5.25 25.60
N LEU A 191 16.20 4.75 25.11
CA LEU A 191 16.51 4.68 23.68
C LEU A 191 15.71 3.55 23.02
N ASP A 192 15.65 2.37 23.64
CA ASP A 192 14.87 1.23 23.15
C ASP A 192 13.38 1.60 23.02
N GLU A 193 12.81 2.30 24.01
CA GLU A 193 11.44 2.85 23.95
C GLU A 193 11.23 3.81 22.76
N GLU A 194 12.23 4.62 22.42
CA GLU A 194 12.15 5.53 21.28
C GLU A 194 12.17 4.77 19.95
N GLU A 195 12.94 3.69 19.84
CA GLU A 195 12.90 2.78 18.68
C GLU A 195 11.54 2.08 18.55
N GLU A 196 10.96 1.63 19.67
CA GLU A 196 9.61 1.05 19.71
C GLU A 196 8.55 2.05 19.22
N ILE A 197 8.67 3.34 19.56
CA ILE A 197 7.76 4.37 19.05
C ILE A 197 7.90 4.50 17.53
N VAL A 198 9.12 4.51 16.99
CA VAL A 198 9.35 4.57 15.53
C VAL A 198 8.77 3.34 14.82
N LEU A 199 8.98 2.15 15.40
CA LEU A 199 8.39 0.90 14.92
C LEU A 199 6.85 0.98 14.95
N GLY A 200 6.27 1.41 16.07
CA GLY A 200 4.83 1.56 16.23
C GLY A 200 4.21 2.54 15.24
N PHE A 201 4.92 3.60 14.84
CA PHE A 201 4.48 4.47 13.75
C PHE A 201 4.54 3.78 12.38
N GLY A 202 5.60 3.03 12.11
CA GLY A 202 5.71 2.18 10.92
C GLY A 202 4.55 1.19 10.83
N ASP A 203 4.25 0.51 11.94
CA ASP A 203 3.12 -0.40 12.07
C ASP A 203 1.79 0.31 11.89
N CYS A 204 1.60 1.51 12.43
CA CYS A 204 0.41 2.32 12.20
C CYS A 204 0.25 2.67 10.71
N LEU A 205 1.31 3.16 10.05
CA LEU A 205 1.27 3.52 8.63
C LEU A 205 1.01 2.29 7.75
N CYS A 206 1.64 1.17 8.09
CA CYS A 206 1.39 -0.13 7.49
C CYS A 206 -0.05 -0.60 7.73
N LEU A 207 -0.58 -0.44 8.96
CA LEU A 207 -1.93 -0.79 9.35
C LEU A 207 -2.97 0.10 8.66
N PHE A 208 -2.71 1.40 8.48
CA PHE A 208 -3.61 2.30 7.76
C PHE A 208 -3.59 2.03 6.25
N LEU A 209 -2.43 1.70 5.67
CA LEU A 209 -2.35 1.15 4.32
C LEU A 209 -3.16 -0.16 4.23
N TYR A 210 -2.99 -1.04 5.21
CA TYR A 210 -3.71 -2.32 5.34
C TYR A 210 -5.23 -2.13 5.45
N LEU A 211 -5.70 -1.19 6.28
CA LEU A 211 -7.12 -0.84 6.42
C LEU A 211 -7.67 -0.19 5.14
N ALA A 212 -6.87 0.60 4.42
CA ALA A 212 -7.25 1.16 3.12
C ALA A 212 -7.28 0.10 2.00
N THR A 213 -6.60 -1.04 2.18
CA THR A 213 -6.59 -2.18 1.24
C THR A 213 -7.54 -3.31 1.61
N ARG A 214 -8.16 -3.29 2.80
CA ARG A 214 -9.05 -4.35 3.28
C ARG A 214 -10.11 -4.72 2.24
N ASN A 215 -10.26 -6.01 2.00
CA ASN A 215 -11.50 -6.56 1.48
C ASN A 215 -12.56 -6.58 2.59
N ALA A 216 -13.84 -6.57 2.19
CA ALA A 216 -14.99 -6.23 3.02
C ALA A 216 -14.92 -6.78 4.47
N THR A 217 -15.11 -5.90 5.47
CA THR A 217 -15.28 -6.29 6.88
C THR A 217 -16.72 -6.75 7.10
N ASN A 218 -16.98 -8.04 6.95
CA ASN A 218 -18.27 -8.63 7.30
C ASN A 218 -18.03 -9.77 8.31
N THR A 219 -18.95 -9.95 9.27
CA THR A 219 -18.90 -11.02 10.27
C THR A 219 -19.28 -12.40 9.69
N ALA A 220 -19.76 -12.46 8.45
CA ALA A 220 -20.21 -13.71 7.81
C ALA A 220 -19.07 -14.59 7.26
N TYR A 221 -17.91 -14.00 6.96
CA TYR A 221 -16.74 -14.76 6.48
C TYR A 221 -15.44 -14.06 6.87
N GLU A 222 -14.42 -14.85 7.15
CA GLU A 222 -13.09 -14.38 7.55
C GLU A 222 -11.97 -15.24 6.96
N ALA A 223 -10.76 -14.70 6.95
CA ALA A 223 -9.59 -15.39 6.43
C ALA A 223 -9.35 -16.78 7.05
N SER A 224 -9.73 -16.97 8.33
CA SER A 224 -9.64 -18.23 9.06
C SER A 224 -10.52 -19.33 8.48
N ASP A 225 -11.61 -18.98 7.78
CA ASP A 225 -12.53 -19.96 7.19
C ASP A 225 -11.89 -20.77 6.06
N ILE A 226 -10.73 -20.34 5.54
CA ILE A 226 -9.96 -21.09 4.55
C ILE A 226 -8.86 -21.88 5.25
N HIS A 227 -9.14 -23.16 5.51
CA HIS A 227 -8.23 -24.05 6.23
C HIS A 227 -7.10 -24.57 5.33
N ASN A 228 -7.43 -25.14 4.18
CA ASN A 228 -6.44 -25.71 3.27
C ASN A 228 -6.58 -25.17 1.84
N ILE A 229 -5.43 -24.96 1.20
CA ILE A 229 -5.32 -24.51 -0.18
C ILE A 229 -4.42 -25.50 -0.92
N GLY A 230 -5.02 -26.35 -1.75
CA GLY A 230 -4.34 -27.28 -2.66
C GLY A 230 -4.22 -26.73 -4.08
N VAL A 231 -3.56 -27.50 -4.95
CA VAL A 231 -3.46 -27.19 -6.39
C VAL A 231 -4.48 -28.01 -7.17
N TRP A 232 -5.30 -27.33 -7.97
CA TRP A 232 -6.24 -28.00 -8.86
C TRP A 232 -5.59 -28.33 -10.21
N HIS A 233 -5.11 -29.56 -10.36
CA HIS A 233 -4.46 -30.01 -11.60
C HIS A 233 -5.42 -30.26 -12.77
N GLY A 234 -6.74 -30.44 -12.50
CA GLY A 234 -7.73 -30.82 -13.51
C GLY A 234 -8.22 -29.67 -14.41
N PHE A 235 -7.90 -28.43 -14.08
CA PHE A 235 -8.27 -27.27 -14.89
C PHE A 235 -7.05 -26.78 -15.67
N ASN A 236 -6.87 -27.31 -16.87
CA ASN A 236 -5.74 -26.97 -17.74
C ASN A 236 -6.14 -27.12 -19.23
N LEU A 237 -5.26 -26.68 -20.13
CA LEU A 237 -5.54 -26.67 -21.57
C LEU A 237 -5.77 -28.09 -22.12
N ASN A 238 -5.04 -29.09 -21.63
CA ASN A 238 -5.20 -30.47 -22.10
C ASN A 238 -6.57 -31.03 -21.73
N ALA A 239 -7.01 -30.83 -20.48
CA ALA A 239 -8.33 -31.26 -20.02
C ALA A 239 -9.47 -30.56 -20.79
N LEU A 240 -9.30 -29.26 -21.04
CA LEU A 240 -10.23 -28.47 -21.85
C LEU A 240 -10.32 -29.00 -23.28
N LEU A 241 -9.19 -29.24 -23.95
CA LEU A 241 -9.17 -29.74 -25.33
C LEU A 241 -9.73 -31.16 -25.42
N GLN A 242 -9.39 -32.04 -24.47
CA GLN A 242 -9.97 -33.39 -24.41
C GLN A 242 -11.50 -33.36 -24.35
N SER A 243 -12.07 -32.40 -23.63
CA SER A 243 -13.53 -32.32 -23.44
C SER A 243 -14.25 -31.52 -24.53
N TYR A 244 -13.61 -30.45 -25.06
CA TYR A 244 -14.31 -29.43 -25.85
C TYR A 244 -13.62 -29.03 -27.16
N GLN A 245 -12.53 -29.70 -27.58
CA GLN A 245 -11.84 -29.36 -28.83
C GLN A 245 -12.79 -29.39 -30.05
N ASN A 246 -13.65 -30.41 -30.15
CA ASN A 246 -14.62 -30.51 -31.24
C ASN A 246 -15.59 -29.31 -31.26
N LEU A 247 -16.04 -28.86 -30.08
CA LEU A 247 -16.92 -27.70 -29.96
C LEU A 247 -16.20 -26.42 -30.38
N LEU A 248 -14.97 -26.22 -29.92
CA LEU A 248 -14.16 -25.04 -30.25
C LEU A 248 -13.84 -24.93 -31.74
N VAL A 249 -13.65 -26.06 -32.44
CA VAL A 249 -13.42 -26.06 -33.89
C VAL A 249 -14.68 -25.69 -34.67
N GLN A 250 -15.85 -26.11 -34.17
CA GLN A 250 -17.14 -25.97 -34.86
C GLN A 250 -17.87 -24.65 -34.56
N ALA A 251 -17.76 -24.14 -33.33
CA ALA A 251 -18.42 -22.90 -32.88
C ALA A 251 -17.48 -21.69 -33.07
N ARG A 252 -17.27 -21.28 -34.32
CA ARG A 252 -16.41 -20.14 -34.64
C ARG A 252 -17.13 -18.81 -34.47
N LEU A 253 -16.47 -17.86 -33.82
CA LEU A 253 -16.92 -16.48 -33.71
C LEU A 253 -16.22 -15.58 -34.74
N PRO A 254 -16.88 -14.51 -35.21
CA PRO A 254 -16.20 -13.44 -35.92
C PRO A 254 -15.05 -12.85 -35.09
N PRO A 255 -13.94 -12.41 -35.72
CA PRO A 255 -12.86 -11.73 -35.02
C PRO A 255 -13.36 -10.51 -34.24
N ASP A 256 -12.92 -10.37 -33.00
CA ASP A 256 -13.25 -9.26 -32.10
C ASP A 256 -11.98 -8.75 -31.40
N PRO A 257 -11.11 -8.04 -32.14
CA PRO A 257 -9.81 -7.61 -31.64
C PRO A 257 -9.97 -6.65 -30.45
N MET A 258 -9.04 -6.75 -29.50
CA MET A 258 -8.97 -5.75 -28.42
C MET A 258 -8.67 -4.37 -29.02
N PRO A 259 -9.29 -3.29 -28.51
CA PRO A 259 -9.02 -1.95 -29.02
C PRO A 259 -7.53 -1.59 -28.90
N THR A 260 -7.00 -0.94 -29.93
CA THR A 260 -5.60 -0.47 -29.98
C THR A 260 -5.37 0.83 -29.21
N SER A 261 -6.42 1.39 -28.59
CA SER A 261 -6.32 2.57 -27.73
C SER A 261 -5.37 2.31 -26.55
N PRO A 262 -4.50 3.26 -26.18
CA PRO A 262 -3.60 3.09 -25.05
C PRO A 262 -4.38 2.70 -23.78
N PRO A 263 -3.94 1.66 -23.04
CA PRO A 263 -4.60 1.28 -21.80
C PRO A 263 -4.51 2.45 -20.80
N ARG A 264 -5.68 2.96 -20.38
CA ARG A 264 -5.75 3.94 -19.30
C ARG A 264 -5.35 3.28 -17.98
N ALA A 265 -4.65 4.02 -17.12
CA ALA A 265 -4.27 3.53 -15.80
C ALA A 265 -5.53 3.12 -15.01
N ILE A 266 -5.47 1.94 -14.38
CA ILE A 266 -6.50 1.47 -13.45
C ILE A 266 -6.16 2.08 -12.10
N THR A 267 -6.91 3.09 -11.70
CA THR A 267 -6.64 3.89 -10.48
C THR A 267 -7.52 3.48 -9.29
N ALA A 268 -8.59 2.73 -9.54
CA ALA A 268 -9.57 2.35 -8.55
C ALA A 268 -10.32 1.07 -8.96
N GLU A 269 -11.02 0.48 -8.01
CA GLU A 269 -11.76 -0.77 -8.17
C GLU A 269 -12.94 -0.65 -9.14
N ASN A 270 -13.67 0.48 -9.13
CA ASN A 270 -14.71 0.78 -10.11
C ASN A 270 -14.15 0.91 -11.55
N ALA A 271 -12.96 1.50 -11.71
CA ALA A 271 -12.30 1.59 -13.01
C ALA A 271 -11.91 0.21 -13.55
N LEU A 272 -11.45 -0.70 -12.68
CA LEU A 272 -11.19 -2.09 -13.05
C LEU A 272 -12.47 -2.79 -13.50
N ARG A 273 -13.55 -2.72 -12.70
CA ARG A 273 -14.85 -3.34 -13.03
C ARG A 273 -15.37 -2.86 -14.39
N SER A 274 -15.30 -1.55 -14.65
CA SER A 274 -15.67 -0.97 -15.94
C SER A 274 -14.90 -1.59 -17.11
N LYS A 275 -13.59 -1.84 -16.95
CA LYS A 275 -12.77 -2.49 -17.98
C LYS A 275 -13.07 -3.97 -18.17
N ILE A 276 -13.41 -4.68 -17.10
CA ILE A 276 -13.91 -6.05 -17.18
C ILE A 276 -15.25 -6.10 -17.95
N SER A 277 -16.18 -5.17 -17.65
CA SER A 277 -17.45 -5.07 -18.38
C SER A 277 -17.27 -4.73 -19.86
N GLU A 278 -16.25 -3.95 -20.21
CA GLU A 278 -15.96 -3.57 -21.61
C GLU A 278 -15.29 -4.70 -22.39
N TYR A 279 -14.27 -5.35 -21.80
CA TYR A 279 -13.39 -6.25 -22.55
C TYR A 279 -13.66 -7.73 -22.34
N VAL A 280 -14.15 -8.13 -21.17
CA VAL A 280 -14.29 -9.54 -20.79
C VAL A 280 -15.73 -10.03 -20.97
N PHE A 281 -16.70 -9.37 -20.34
CA PHE A 281 -18.09 -9.86 -20.31
C PHE A 281 -18.68 -10.12 -21.69
N PRO A 282 -18.59 -9.20 -22.69
CA PRO A 282 -19.24 -9.40 -23.97
C PRO A 282 -18.62 -10.58 -24.74
N ARG A 283 -17.31 -10.81 -24.59
CA ARG A 283 -16.58 -11.87 -25.28
C ARG A 283 -16.91 -13.24 -24.72
N VAL A 284 -16.87 -13.39 -23.38
CA VAL A 284 -17.24 -14.65 -22.71
C VAL A 284 -18.71 -14.99 -22.99
N ARG A 285 -19.62 -14.01 -22.89
CA ARG A 285 -21.05 -14.20 -23.17
C ARG A 285 -21.31 -14.66 -24.60
N ARG A 286 -20.68 -14.03 -25.59
CA ARG A 286 -20.80 -14.45 -27.00
C ARG A 286 -20.25 -15.85 -27.23
N ALA A 287 -19.12 -16.20 -26.60
CA ALA A 287 -18.50 -17.51 -26.71
C ALA A 287 -19.35 -18.62 -26.07
N LEU A 288 -19.93 -18.38 -24.89
CA LEU A 288 -20.85 -19.32 -24.26
C LEU A 288 -22.11 -19.53 -25.10
N ARG A 289 -22.74 -18.44 -25.57
CA ARG A 289 -23.92 -18.52 -26.44
C ARG A 289 -23.63 -19.36 -27.70
N ALA A 290 -22.55 -19.06 -28.42
CA ALA A 290 -22.19 -19.80 -29.61
C ALA A 290 -21.87 -21.28 -29.33
N GLY A 291 -21.25 -21.57 -28.18
CA GLY A 291 -21.00 -22.93 -27.72
C GLY A 291 -22.30 -23.70 -27.47
N PHE A 292 -23.23 -23.13 -26.69
CA PHE A 292 -24.52 -23.77 -26.41
C PHE A 292 -25.41 -23.89 -27.64
N ASP A 293 -25.48 -22.87 -28.50
CA ASP A 293 -26.22 -22.94 -29.77
C ASP A 293 -25.72 -24.11 -30.63
N ARG A 294 -24.40 -24.31 -30.69
CA ARG A 294 -23.80 -25.44 -31.43
C ARG A 294 -24.14 -26.78 -30.79
N LEU A 295 -24.02 -26.91 -29.46
CA LEU A 295 -24.36 -28.14 -28.73
C LEU A 295 -25.84 -28.51 -28.89
N MET A 296 -26.74 -27.52 -28.85
CA MET A 296 -28.17 -27.68 -29.13
C MET A 296 -28.39 -28.18 -30.55
N ALA A 297 -27.74 -27.58 -31.55
CA ALA A 297 -27.90 -27.98 -32.96
C ALA A 297 -27.44 -29.43 -33.24
N ILE A 298 -26.54 -29.99 -32.43
CA ILE A 298 -26.04 -31.37 -32.57
C ILE A 298 -26.58 -32.33 -31.51
N ASN A 299 -27.61 -31.92 -30.75
CA ASN A 299 -28.25 -32.70 -29.69
C ASN A 299 -27.27 -33.23 -28.61
N GLN A 300 -26.29 -32.41 -28.20
CA GLN A 300 -25.29 -32.74 -27.18
C GLN A 300 -25.44 -31.91 -25.90
N MET A 301 -26.68 -31.54 -25.56
CA MET A 301 -27.01 -30.80 -24.34
C MET A 301 -27.27 -31.68 -23.10
N ASN A 302 -27.07 -32.99 -23.21
CA ASN A 302 -27.41 -33.93 -22.14
C ASN A 302 -26.64 -33.60 -20.85
N GLY A 303 -27.38 -33.27 -19.78
CA GLY A 303 -26.81 -32.88 -18.48
C GLY A 303 -26.17 -31.49 -18.46
N LEU A 304 -26.55 -30.61 -19.39
CA LEU A 304 -26.09 -29.22 -19.43
C LEU A 304 -27.28 -28.24 -19.36
N THR A 305 -27.19 -27.27 -18.46
CA THR A 305 -28.02 -26.07 -18.47
C THR A 305 -27.26 -24.93 -19.17
N PRO A 306 -27.80 -24.32 -20.25
CA PRO A 306 -27.18 -23.14 -20.85
C PRO A 306 -27.01 -21.99 -19.84
N VAL A 307 -25.79 -21.47 -19.73
CA VAL A 307 -25.46 -20.34 -18.86
C VAL A 307 -24.97 -19.12 -19.65
N SER A 308 -25.16 -17.95 -19.05
CA SER A 308 -24.55 -16.69 -19.46
C SER A 308 -23.63 -16.16 -18.36
N PHE A 309 -22.81 -15.16 -18.69
CA PHE A 309 -21.85 -14.52 -17.79
C PHE A 309 -22.02 -12.99 -17.80
N ASP A 310 -22.20 -12.41 -16.62
CA ASP A 310 -22.36 -10.96 -16.42
C ASP A 310 -22.10 -10.55 -14.95
N VAL A 311 -22.49 -9.32 -14.59
CA VAL A 311 -22.53 -8.81 -13.21
C VAL A 311 -23.28 -9.75 -12.26
N GLY A 312 -22.89 -9.74 -10.98
CA GLY A 312 -23.41 -10.68 -9.99
C GLY A 312 -24.91 -10.61 -9.75
N GLU A 313 -25.53 -9.44 -9.87
CA GLU A 313 -26.99 -9.27 -9.72
C GLU A 313 -27.81 -9.95 -10.81
N CYS A 314 -27.18 -10.53 -11.84
CA CYS A 314 -27.88 -11.41 -12.78
C CYS A 314 -28.26 -12.77 -12.16
N ALA A 315 -27.65 -13.15 -11.03
CA ALA A 315 -28.09 -14.24 -10.18
C ALA A 315 -28.85 -13.72 -8.94
N GLU A 316 -29.51 -14.63 -8.22
CA GLU A 316 -30.16 -14.35 -6.95
C GLU A 316 -29.19 -13.70 -5.96
N VAL A 317 -29.66 -12.70 -5.22
CA VAL A 317 -28.88 -12.04 -4.16
C VAL A 317 -29.38 -12.57 -2.82
N ILE A 318 -28.53 -13.34 -2.13
CA ILE A 318 -28.86 -13.98 -0.85
C ILE A 318 -28.25 -13.16 0.30
N ASP A 319 -29.07 -12.79 1.29
CA ASP A 319 -28.66 -12.01 2.47
C ASP A 319 -27.90 -10.70 2.14
N ALA A 320 -28.28 -10.05 1.03
CA ALA A 320 -27.64 -8.84 0.51
C ALA A 320 -26.14 -8.99 0.13
N PHE A 321 -25.61 -10.21 0.06
CA PHE A 321 -24.28 -10.48 -0.45
C PHE A 321 -24.29 -10.53 -1.98
N LYS A 322 -23.48 -9.67 -2.60
CA LYS A 322 -23.43 -9.50 -4.05
C LYS A 322 -22.03 -9.83 -4.56
N PRO A 323 -21.83 -10.98 -5.21
CA PRO A 323 -20.61 -11.23 -5.98
C PRO A 323 -20.47 -10.18 -7.08
N ASP A 324 -19.25 -9.93 -7.55
CA ASP A 324 -19.04 -9.01 -8.68
C ASP A 324 -19.51 -9.59 -10.01
N THR A 325 -19.53 -10.92 -10.11
CA THR A 325 -19.82 -11.66 -11.35
C THR A 325 -20.69 -12.87 -11.09
N ALA A 326 -21.46 -13.27 -12.10
CA ALA A 326 -22.30 -14.45 -12.07
C ALA A 326 -22.25 -15.27 -13.35
N TYR A 327 -22.24 -16.60 -13.17
CA TYR A 327 -22.73 -17.54 -14.17
C TYR A 327 -24.16 -17.93 -13.80
N PHE A 328 -25.12 -17.67 -14.69
CA PHE A 328 -26.54 -17.86 -14.41
C PHE A 328 -27.25 -18.52 -15.58
N ALA A 329 -28.27 -19.31 -15.28
CA ALA A 329 -29.03 -20.04 -16.30
C ALA A 329 -29.84 -19.08 -17.18
N VAL A 330 -29.74 -19.23 -18.50
CA VAL A 330 -30.40 -18.34 -19.47
C VAL A 330 -31.93 -18.48 -19.46
N ALA A 331 -32.42 -19.66 -19.08
CA ALA A 331 -33.85 -19.96 -19.06
C ALA A 331 -34.61 -19.38 -17.85
N LEU A 332 -33.89 -18.87 -16.83
CA LEU A 332 -34.49 -18.30 -15.64
C LEU A 332 -34.59 -16.77 -15.76
N PRO A 333 -35.60 -16.14 -15.11
CA PRO A 333 -35.61 -14.70 -14.98
C PRO A 333 -34.31 -14.17 -14.34
N VAL A 334 -33.86 -13.00 -14.79
CA VAL A 334 -32.64 -12.37 -14.27
C VAL A 334 -32.81 -12.11 -12.77
N GLY A 335 -31.81 -12.50 -11.98
CA GLY A 335 -31.81 -12.27 -10.53
C GLY A 335 -32.59 -13.30 -9.71
N THR A 336 -33.10 -14.40 -10.31
CA THR A 336 -33.87 -15.42 -9.57
C THR A 336 -33.18 -16.79 -9.50
N GLY A 337 -32.17 -17.04 -10.32
CA GLY A 337 -31.44 -18.32 -10.35
C GLY A 337 -30.16 -18.29 -9.51
N PRO A 338 -29.65 -19.45 -9.07
CA PRO A 338 -28.39 -19.50 -8.33
C PRO A 338 -27.21 -19.06 -9.19
N ASN A 339 -26.19 -18.47 -8.54
CA ASN A 339 -24.92 -18.21 -9.19
C ASN A 339 -24.10 -19.51 -9.27
N ARG A 340 -23.97 -20.08 -10.46
CA ARG A 340 -23.33 -21.38 -10.68
C ARG A 340 -21.81 -21.34 -10.56
N ALA A 341 -21.18 -20.17 -10.67
CA ALA A 341 -19.76 -19.99 -10.37
C ALA A 341 -19.46 -18.53 -9.99
N PRO A 342 -19.73 -18.12 -8.73
CA PRO A 342 -19.54 -16.74 -8.31
C PRO A 342 -18.05 -16.35 -8.37
N GLY A 343 -17.80 -15.08 -8.70
CA GLY A 343 -16.44 -14.54 -8.69
C GLY A 343 -16.39 -13.08 -8.26
N ASP A 344 -15.23 -12.68 -7.76
CA ASP A 344 -14.95 -11.33 -7.29
C ASP A 344 -13.80 -10.68 -8.10
N VAL A 345 -13.90 -9.37 -8.31
CA VAL A 345 -12.94 -8.58 -9.06
C VAL A 345 -12.15 -7.68 -8.11
N LYS A 346 -10.83 -7.88 -8.05
CA LYS A 346 -9.95 -7.10 -7.18
C LYS A 346 -8.81 -6.46 -7.96
N PRO A 347 -8.45 -5.20 -7.67
CA PRO A 347 -7.20 -4.66 -8.15
C PRO A 347 -6.03 -5.50 -7.67
N SER A 348 -5.01 -5.66 -8.52
CA SER A 348 -3.86 -6.53 -8.23
C SER A 348 -3.04 -6.08 -7.01
N TRP A 349 -3.18 -4.82 -6.60
CA TRP A 349 -2.56 -4.29 -5.39
C TRP A 349 -3.35 -4.60 -4.11
N LYS A 350 -4.64 -4.97 -4.22
CA LYS A 350 -5.44 -5.49 -3.10
C LYS A 350 -5.33 -7.00 -3.00
N TRP A 351 -5.29 -7.71 -4.13
CA TRP A 351 -5.19 -9.16 -4.14
C TRP A 351 -4.37 -9.65 -5.32
N SER A 352 -3.44 -10.57 -5.06
CA SER A 352 -2.66 -11.31 -6.08
C SER A 352 -2.17 -12.62 -5.48
N THR A 353 -1.89 -13.62 -6.32
CA THR A 353 -1.25 -14.87 -5.91
C THR A 353 0.11 -14.66 -5.23
N ALA A 354 0.81 -13.58 -5.56
CA ALA A 354 2.05 -13.18 -4.87
C ALA A 354 1.85 -12.91 -3.36
N HIS A 355 0.62 -12.59 -2.93
CA HIS A 355 0.29 -12.34 -1.53
C HIS A 355 0.21 -13.63 -0.69
N ALA A 356 0.05 -14.81 -1.32
CA ALA A 356 -0.15 -16.09 -0.64
C ALA A 356 0.99 -16.43 0.34
N ASN A 357 2.24 -16.12 -0.05
CA ASN A 357 3.45 -16.40 0.72
C ASN A 357 4.14 -15.11 1.21
N HIS A 358 3.40 -14.00 1.32
CA HIS A 358 3.98 -12.73 1.74
C HIS A 358 4.51 -12.79 3.18
N ARG A 359 5.60 -12.08 3.50
CA ARG A 359 6.23 -12.10 4.83
C ARG A 359 5.29 -11.56 5.93
N LEU A 360 4.54 -10.51 5.60
CA LEU A 360 3.54 -9.91 6.50
C LEU A 360 2.29 -10.80 6.61
N LEU A 361 1.92 -11.15 7.85
CA LEU A 361 0.72 -11.95 8.13
C LEU A 361 -0.57 -11.27 7.63
N GLY A 362 -0.70 -9.96 7.79
CA GLY A 362 -1.86 -9.21 7.31
C GLY A 362 -2.12 -9.40 5.81
N ILE A 363 -1.06 -9.37 4.98
CA ILE A 363 -1.19 -9.55 3.53
C ILE A 363 -1.59 -11.00 3.18
N ARG A 364 -1.06 -11.99 3.91
CA ARG A 364 -1.50 -13.40 3.77
C ARG A 364 -2.96 -13.58 4.20
N ASN A 365 -3.40 -12.85 5.22
CA ASN A 365 -4.80 -12.86 5.66
C ASN A 365 -5.71 -12.24 4.59
N GLU A 366 -5.35 -11.12 3.96
CA GLU A 366 -6.14 -10.53 2.87
C GLU A 366 -6.21 -11.45 1.64
N TYR A 367 -5.13 -12.18 1.35
CA TYR A 367 -5.16 -13.23 0.32
C TYR A 367 -6.25 -14.27 0.61
N ARG A 368 -6.32 -14.76 1.86
CA ARG A 368 -7.35 -15.70 2.32
C ARG A 368 -8.73 -15.06 2.45
N GLN A 369 -8.81 -13.78 2.82
CA GLN A 369 -10.08 -13.05 2.99
C GLN A 369 -10.85 -12.96 1.68
N ALA A 370 -10.18 -12.71 0.55
CA ALA A 370 -10.86 -12.71 -0.75
C ALA A 370 -11.34 -14.11 -1.15
N LEU A 371 -10.57 -15.16 -0.80
CA LEU A 371 -10.98 -16.54 -1.02
C LEU A 371 -12.18 -16.91 -0.14
N SER A 372 -12.19 -16.49 1.13
CA SER A 372 -13.32 -16.74 2.05
C SER A 372 -14.58 -16.02 1.60
N GLN A 373 -14.45 -14.79 1.08
CA GLN A 373 -15.56 -14.04 0.48
C GLN A 373 -16.20 -14.81 -0.68
N VAL A 374 -15.42 -15.29 -1.65
CA VAL A 374 -15.98 -16.05 -2.77
C VAL A 374 -16.49 -17.42 -2.29
N ASN A 375 -15.77 -18.10 -1.39
CA ASN A 375 -16.21 -19.37 -0.81
C ASN A 375 -17.56 -19.24 -0.08
N TRP A 376 -17.81 -18.09 0.58
CA TRP A 376 -19.11 -17.77 1.17
C TRP A 376 -20.21 -17.71 0.10
N TYR A 377 -19.99 -16.98 -0.99
CA TYR A 377 -20.94 -16.94 -2.11
C TYR A 377 -21.18 -18.32 -2.70
N MET A 378 -20.12 -19.12 -2.85
CA MET A 378 -20.22 -20.49 -3.33
C MET A 378 -21.06 -21.37 -2.39
N ARG A 379 -20.99 -21.16 -1.08
CA ARG A 379 -21.85 -21.85 -0.11
C ARG A 379 -23.30 -21.41 -0.23
N GLN A 380 -23.56 -20.11 -0.31
CA GLN A 380 -24.92 -19.57 -0.46
C GLN A 380 -25.62 -20.11 -1.72
N HIS A 381 -24.88 -20.18 -2.83
CA HIS A 381 -25.40 -20.67 -4.10
C HIS A 381 -25.17 -22.15 -4.35
N ASN A 382 -24.69 -22.90 -3.36
CA ASN A 382 -24.36 -24.32 -3.50
C ASN A 382 -23.50 -24.62 -4.76
N SER A 383 -22.60 -23.70 -5.10
CA SER A 383 -21.71 -23.80 -6.25
C SER A 383 -20.39 -24.46 -5.86
N ARG A 384 -19.86 -25.28 -6.76
CA ARG A 384 -18.55 -25.92 -6.58
C ARG A 384 -17.39 -25.04 -7.03
N HIS A 385 -17.60 -24.15 -8.00
CA HIS A 385 -16.54 -23.42 -8.68
C HIS A 385 -16.64 -21.92 -8.40
N GLY A 386 -15.49 -21.26 -8.26
CA GLY A 386 -15.43 -19.83 -8.06
C GLY A 386 -14.13 -19.28 -8.62
N PHE A 387 -14.00 -17.96 -8.67
CA PHE A 387 -12.78 -17.35 -9.16
C PHE A 387 -12.53 -15.95 -8.59
N LEU A 388 -11.27 -15.55 -8.65
CA LEU A 388 -10.83 -14.18 -8.42
C LEU A 388 -10.17 -13.66 -9.69
N LEU A 389 -10.59 -12.46 -10.11
CA LEU A 389 -10.10 -11.81 -11.31
C LEU A 389 -9.47 -10.45 -10.97
N THR A 390 -8.27 -10.20 -11.48
CA THR A 390 -7.56 -8.93 -11.28
C THR A 390 -7.18 -8.29 -12.61
N ASN A 391 -6.53 -7.13 -12.59
CA ASN A 391 -5.92 -6.56 -13.80
C ASN A 391 -4.64 -7.28 -14.27
N ARG A 392 -4.18 -8.33 -13.58
CA ARG A 392 -2.95 -9.07 -13.92
C ARG A 392 -3.19 -10.54 -14.19
N GLU A 393 -4.07 -11.16 -13.43
CA GLU A 393 -4.26 -12.60 -13.41
C GLU A 393 -5.71 -12.99 -13.11
N LEU A 394 -6.09 -14.18 -13.58
CA LEU A 394 -7.26 -14.94 -13.18
C LEU A 394 -6.82 -16.14 -12.35
N VAL A 395 -7.51 -16.40 -11.24
CA VAL A 395 -7.36 -17.61 -10.44
C VAL A 395 -8.73 -18.26 -10.28
N VAL A 396 -8.90 -19.42 -10.91
CA VAL A 396 -10.08 -20.28 -10.75
C VAL A 396 -9.81 -21.24 -9.60
N PHE A 397 -10.85 -21.57 -8.84
CA PHE A 397 -10.76 -22.56 -7.78
C PHE A 397 -12.04 -23.36 -7.64
N ARG A 398 -11.91 -24.51 -6.99
CA ARG A 398 -13.03 -25.34 -6.61
C ARG A 398 -13.03 -25.60 -5.12
N ARG A 399 -14.24 -25.79 -4.59
CA ARG A 399 -14.45 -26.33 -3.25
C ARG A 399 -14.27 -27.83 -3.27
N VAL A 400 -13.51 -28.31 -2.28
CA VAL A 400 -13.37 -29.74 -1.98
C VAL A 400 -14.51 -30.18 -1.07
N ASP A 401 -14.87 -29.34 -0.10
CA ASP A 401 -15.92 -29.58 0.90
C ASP A 401 -16.52 -28.28 1.47
N ASP A 402 -17.38 -28.40 2.49
CA ASP A 402 -17.92 -27.28 3.30
C ASP A 402 -16.98 -26.81 4.41
N GLY A 403 -15.85 -27.50 4.62
CA GLY A 403 -14.88 -27.25 5.69
C GLY A 403 -13.77 -26.28 5.31
N GLY A 404 -13.95 -25.45 4.27
CA GLY A 404 -12.96 -24.43 3.92
C GLY A 404 -11.74 -24.96 3.16
N ASN A 405 -11.83 -26.15 2.58
CA ASN A 405 -10.76 -26.73 1.77
C ASN A 405 -10.97 -26.39 0.30
N LEU A 406 -10.04 -25.62 -0.27
CA LEU A 406 -10.07 -25.17 -1.66
C LEU A 406 -8.91 -25.76 -2.45
N GLU A 407 -9.13 -26.00 -3.74
CA GLU A 407 -8.06 -26.26 -4.69
C GLU A 407 -8.03 -25.17 -5.77
N LEU A 408 -6.89 -24.52 -5.93
CA LEU A 408 -6.69 -23.38 -6.82
C LEU A 408 -5.90 -23.80 -8.06
N VAL A 409 -6.28 -23.27 -9.20
CA VAL A 409 -5.49 -23.38 -10.44
C VAL A 409 -4.29 -22.43 -10.35
N PRO A 410 -3.12 -22.78 -10.93
CA PRO A 410 -2.05 -21.81 -11.11
C PRO A 410 -2.55 -20.53 -11.79
N PRO A 411 -2.03 -19.34 -11.43
CA PRO A 411 -2.53 -18.09 -11.98
C PRO A 411 -2.41 -18.04 -13.49
N ILE A 412 -3.46 -17.56 -14.16
CA ILE A 412 -3.51 -17.37 -15.60
C ILE A 412 -3.32 -15.87 -15.89
N PRO A 413 -2.14 -15.43 -16.37
CA PRO A 413 -1.87 -14.03 -16.61
C PRO A 413 -2.62 -13.50 -17.83
N PHE A 414 -3.00 -12.21 -17.81
CA PHE A 414 -3.53 -11.53 -19.00
C PHE A 414 -2.53 -11.42 -20.15
N THR A 415 -1.23 -11.57 -19.86
CA THR A 415 -0.16 -11.57 -20.87
C THR A 415 -0.09 -12.87 -21.67
N PHE A 416 -0.77 -13.94 -21.26
CA PHE A 416 -0.82 -15.17 -22.04
C PHE A 416 -1.69 -14.97 -23.28
N GLY A 417 -1.12 -15.30 -24.42
CA GLY A 417 -1.76 -15.28 -25.73
C GLY A 417 -1.35 -16.53 -26.52
N GLY A 418 -2.30 -17.14 -27.21
CA GLY A 418 -2.05 -18.32 -28.04
C GLY A 418 -2.57 -18.13 -29.45
N THR A 419 -2.04 -18.90 -30.40
CA THR A 419 -2.57 -19.02 -31.76
C THR A 419 -3.29 -20.36 -31.92
N ALA A 420 -3.89 -20.60 -33.08
CA ALA A 420 -4.49 -21.90 -33.38
C ALA A 420 -3.44 -23.03 -33.41
N GLU A 421 -2.23 -22.72 -33.87
CA GLU A 421 -1.10 -23.65 -33.96
C GLU A 421 -0.40 -23.86 -32.62
N GLN A 422 -0.40 -22.84 -31.75
CA GLN A 422 0.19 -22.87 -30.42
C GLN A 422 -0.82 -22.37 -29.38
N PRO A 423 -1.84 -23.19 -29.05
CA PRO A 423 -2.88 -22.79 -28.13
C PRO A 423 -2.31 -22.61 -26.72
N GLN A 424 -2.79 -21.59 -26.02
CA GLN A 424 -2.50 -21.33 -24.62
C GLN A 424 -3.79 -21.08 -23.84
N MET A 425 -3.78 -21.39 -22.54
CA MET A 425 -4.89 -21.03 -21.66
C MET A 425 -4.86 -19.52 -21.40
N THR A 426 -5.67 -18.76 -22.14
CA THR A 426 -5.87 -17.32 -21.90
C THR A 426 -6.97 -17.09 -20.86
N VAL A 427 -7.03 -15.89 -20.27
CA VAL A 427 -8.09 -15.53 -19.31
C VAL A 427 -9.49 -15.72 -19.90
N LEU A 428 -9.71 -15.32 -21.15
CA LEU A 428 -11.02 -15.46 -21.81
C LEU A 428 -11.39 -16.93 -22.05
N LEU A 429 -10.41 -17.76 -22.46
CA LEU A 429 -10.62 -19.19 -22.67
C LEU A 429 -10.91 -19.91 -21.35
N ALA A 430 -10.21 -19.53 -20.28
CA ALA A 430 -10.41 -20.06 -18.95
C ALA A 430 -11.79 -19.70 -18.38
N LEU A 431 -12.24 -18.44 -18.52
CA LEU A 431 -13.60 -18.05 -18.12
C LEU A 431 -14.66 -18.80 -18.93
N TRP A 432 -14.47 -18.94 -20.24
CA TRP A 432 -15.37 -19.76 -21.04
C TRP A 432 -15.41 -21.22 -20.57
N TYR A 433 -14.26 -21.83 -20.29
CA TYR A 433 -14.19 -23.20 -19.79
C TYR A 433 -14.84 -23.36 -18.41
N LEU A 434 -14.62 -22.40 -17.51
CA LEU A 434 -15.33 -22.33 -16.24
C LEU A 434 -16.84 -22.25 -16.45
N GLY A 435 -17.31 -21.48 -17.42
CA GLY A 435 -18.73 -21.43 -17.79
C GLY A 435 -19.27 -22.76 -18.32
N MET A 436 -18.47 -23.54 -19.04
CA MET A 436 -18.85 -24.89 -19.47
C MET A 436 -18.91 -25.89 -18.30
N LEU A 437 -18.05 -25.73 -17.29
CA LEU A 437 -18.15 -26.50 -16.05
C LEU A 437 -19.39 -26.08 -15.25
N ALA A 438 -19.61 -24.76 -15.13
CA ALA A 438 -20.78 -24.10 -14.52
C ALA A 438 -22.13 -24.41 -15.20
N ALA A 439 -22.11 -25.08 -16.35
CA ALA A 439 -23.29 -25.50 -17.06
C ALA A 439 -23.68 -26.94 -16.73
N GLN A 440 -22.77 -27.73 -16.16
CA GLN A 440 -23.05 -29.13 -15.86
C GLN A 440 -24.15 -29.24 -14.81
N ASP A 441 -25.12 -30.12 -15.04
CA ASP A 441 -26.11 -30.44 -14.03
C ASP A 441 -25.47 -31.45 -13.07
N GLY A 442 -25.27 -31.02 -11.82
CA GLY A 442 -24.35 -31.71 -10.91
C GLY A 442 -24.77 -33.14 -10.55
N HIS A 443 -23.75 -34.01 -10.46
CA HIS A 443 -23.81 -35.21 -9.62
C HIS A 443 -23.04 -34.92 -8.31
N GLY A 444 -23.63 -35.26 -7.16
CA GLY A 444 -22.99 -35.08 -5.85
C GLY A 444 -23.39 -33.82 -5.07
N GLY A 445 -24.56 -33.24 -5.34
CA GLY A 445 -25.18 -32.22 -4.47
C GLY A 445 -24.83 -30.77 -4.76
N TRP A 446 -24.03 -30.47 -5.78
CA TRP A 446 -23.62 -29.11 -6.17
C TRP A 446 -24.40 -28.61 -7.39
N HIS A 447 -24.62 -27.30 -7.49
CA HIS A 447 -24.78 -26.62 -8.77
C HIS A 447 -23.38 -26.54 -9.40
N MET A 448 -23.15 -27.32 -10.45
CA MET A 448 -21.83 -27.43 -11.08
C MET A 448 -21.58 -26.30 -12.03
#